data_AF-A0A9E1N650-F1
#
_entry.id   AF-A0A9E1N650-F1
#
_cell.length_a   1.000
_cell.length_b   1.000
_cell.length_c   1.000
_cell.angle_alpha   90.00
_cell.angle_beta   90.00
_cell.angle_gamma   90.00
#
_symmetry.space_group_name_H-M   'P 1'
#
loop_
_entity.id
_entity.type
_entity.pdbx_description
1 polymer ?
#
loop_
_entity_poly.entity_id
_entity_poly.type
_entity_poly.pdbx_seq_one_letter_code
_entity_poly.pdbx_strand_id
1 'polypeptide(L)'
;MNSSVTSACQECGNPVSTLPTIIEYRGEEIYLFDPIVCEPCLHRLCQRHSTDCANCGGCIPPFSQVGVLKGEAGQRQVVHMTTACTTVGSAFYGYWGKGELRDFVQIEACS
;
A
#
# COMPACT_ATOMS: atom_id res chain seq x y z
N MET A 1 29.15 5.86 -20.18
CA MET A 1 27.85 5.96 -20.88
C MET A 1 26.78 5.58 -19.86
N ASN A 2 26.09 6.56 -19.27
CA ASN A 2 25.01 6.29 -18.33
C ASN A 2 23.71 6.15 -19.11
N SER A 3 23.33 4.92 -19.43
CA SER A 3 22.01 4.63 -19.99
C SER A 3 20.99 4.85 -18.87
N SER A 4 20.28 5.99 -18.90
CA SER A 4 19.08 6.21 -18.09
C SER A 4 18.06 5.14 -18.47
N VAL A 5 17.87 4.13 -17.62
CA VAL A 5 16.83 3.12 -17.81
C VAL A 5 15.50 3.83 -17.58
N THR A 6 14.88 4.30 -18.66
CA THR A 6 13.50 4.79 -18.63
C THR A 6 12.58 3.59 -18.51
N SER A 7 12.12 3.33 -17.29
CA SER A 7 11.08 2.33 -17.07
C SER A 7 9.72 2.90 -17.46
N ALA A 8 8.85 2.08 -18.05
CA ALA A 8 7.51 2.53 -18.45
C ALA A 8 6.51 2.39 -17.29
N CYS A 9 5.59 3.35 -17.18
CA CYS A 9 4.47 3.30 -16.25
C CYS A 9 3.57 2.11 -16.58
N GLN A 10 3.34 1.23 -15.61
CA GLN A 10 2.51 0.03 -15.80
C GLN A 10 1.02 0.33 -16.03
N GLU A 11 0.54 1.54 -15.70
CA GLU A 11 -0.86 1.94 -15.94
C GLU A 11 -1.11 2.58 -17.30
N CYS A 12 -0.15 3.33 -17.85
CA CYS A 12 -0.37 4.13 -19.06
C CYS A 12 0.72 4.02 -20.13
N GLY A 13 1.80 3.29 -19.88
CA GLY A 13 2.92 3.11 -20.79
C GLY A 13 3.88 4.30 -20.92
N ASN A 14 3.55 5.48 -20.36
CA ASN A 14 4.43 6.64 -20.43
C ASN A 14 5.76 6.39 -19.69
N PRO A 15 6.88 6.95 -20.18
CA PRO A 15 8.17 6.85 -19.49
C PRO A 15 8.11 7.44 -18.08
N VAL A 16 8.74 6.75 -17.13
CA VAL A 16 9.00 7.20 -15.77
C VAL A 16 10.50 7.45 -15.65
N SER A 17 10.86 8.71 -15.40
CA SER A 17 12.27 9.15 -15.35
C SER A 17 12.93 8.95 -13.98
N THR A 18 12.14 8.81 -12.91
CA THR A 18 12.63 8.77 -11.53
C THR A 18 11.85 7.75 -10.71
N LEU A 19 12.57 6.98 -9.89
CA LEU A 19 12.01 6.08 -8.88
C LEU A 19 12.59 6.41 -7.50
N PRO A 20 11.82 6.28 -6.41
CA PRO A 20 10.39 5.96 -6.40
C PRO A 20 9.55 7.07 -7.05
N THR A 21 8.33 6.76 -7.44
CA THR A 21 7.35 7.82 -7.72
C THR A 21 6.86 8.38 -6.41
N ILE A 22 6.97 9.69 -6.25
CA ILE A 22 6.63 10.40 -5.02
C ILE A 22 5.41 11.27 -5.29
N ILE A 23 4.38 11.17 -4.45
CA ILE A 23 3.22 12.07 -4.45
C ILE A 23 2.87 12.49 -3.03
N GLU A 24 2.15 13.60 -2.90
CA GLU A 24 1.41 13.94 -1.69
C GLU A 24 -0.07 13.60 -1.89
N TYR A 25 -0.67 12.81 -1.00
CA TYR A 25 -2.08 12.45 -1.07
C TYR A 25 -2.71 12.50 0.32
N ARG A 26 -3.77 13.31 0.48
CA ARG A 26 -4.46 13.54 1.76
C ARG A 26 -3.52 13.98 2.91
N GLY A 27 -2.47 14.74 2.58
CA GLY A 27 -1.49 15.24 3.56
C GLY A 27 -0.42 14.22 3.97
N GLU A 28 -0.36 13.07 3.31
CA GLU A 28 0.69 12.06 3.48
C GLU A 28 1.58 11.98 2.24
N GLU A 29 2.89 11.86 2.43
CA GLU A 29 3.84 11.64 1.34
C GLU A 29 3.98 10.15 1.05
N ILE A 30 3.75 9.76 -0.20
CA ILE A 30 3.76 8.37 -0.66
C ILE A 30 4.97 8.14 -1.54
N TYR A 31 5.76 7.12 -1.20
CA TYR A 31 6.91 6.67 -1.96
C TYR A 31 6.63 5.30 -2.58
N LEU A 32 6.37 5.26 -3.88
CA LEU A 32 6.12 4.01 -4.59
C LEU A 32 7.35 3.53 -5.36
N PHE A 33 7.97 2.46 -4.88
CA PHE A 33 9.14 1.83 -5.52
C PHE A 33 8.74 0.77 -6.56
N ASP A 34 7.70 0.00 -6.27
CA ASP A 34 7.12 -1.01 -7.16
C ASP A 34 5.61 -1.13 -6.88
N PRO A 35 4.74 -1.20 -7.90
CA PRO A 35 5.04 -1.16 -9.34
C PRO A 35 5.51 0.21 -9.84
N ILE A 36 6.14 0.22 -11.01
CA ILE A 36 6.56 1.46 -11.67
C ILE A 36 5.33 2.18 -12.25
N VAL A 37 4.92 3.26 -11.60
CA VAL A 37 3.71 4.03 -11.96
C VAL A 37 4.03 5.50 -11.95
N CYS A 38 3.74 6.24 -13.01
CA CYS A 38 3.97 7.69 -13.04
C CYS A 38 3.07 8.45 -12.06
N GLU A 39 3.51 9.65 -11.65
CA GLU A 39 2.83 10.51 -10.69
C GLU A 39 1.32 10.70 -10.97
N PRO A 40 0.87 11.03 -12.20
CA PRO A 40 -0.57 11.19 -12.47
C PRO A 40 -1.38 9.88 -12.32
N CYS A 41 -0.77 8.74 -12.64
CA CYS A 41 -1.42 7.44 -12.47
C CYS A 41 -1.50 7.06 -10.99
N LEU A 42 -0.46 7.34 -10.21
CA LEU A 42 -0.46 7.07 -8.78
C LEU A 42 -1.54 7.86 -8.05
N HIS A 43 -1.70 9.15 -8.36
CA HIS A 43 -2.81 9.95 -7.83
C HIS A 43 -4.19 9.34 -8.12
N ARG A 44 -4.43 8.89 -9.36
CA ARG A 44 -5.70 8.25 -9.75
C ARG A 44 -5.91 6.92 -9.04
N LEU A 45 -4.85 6.15 -8.84
CA LEU A 45 -4.92 4.90 -8.11
C LEU A 45 -5.27 5.15 -6.64
N CYS A 46 -4.63 6.13 -5.98
CA CYS A 46 -4.97 6.52 -4.62
C CYS A 46 -6.43 6.99 -4.50
N GLN A 47 -6.92 7.80 -5.44
CA GLN A 47 -8.33 8.23 -5.45
C GLN A 47 -9.33 7.07 -5.53
N ARG A 48 -8.98 6.01 -6.28
CA ARG A 48 -9.89 4.89 -6.54
C ARG A 48 -9.77 3.74 -5.56
N HIS A 49 -8.58 3.54 -5.00
CA HIS A 49 -8.22 2.29 -4.33
C HIS A 49 -7.61 2.48 -2.95
N SER A 50 -7.37 3.72 -2.50
CA SER A 50 -7.03 3.93 -1.09
C SER A 50 -8.19 3.52 -0.19
N THR A 51 -7.86 3.00 0.98
CA THR A 51 -8.82 2.73 2.06
C THR A 51 -8.38 3.47 3.31
N ASP A 52 -9.29 3.68 4.26
CA ASP A 52 -8.93 4.25 5.55
C ASP A 52 -8.50 3.12 6.51
N CYS A 53 -7.49 3.40 7.33
CA CYS A 53 -7.03 2.49 8.36
C CYS A 53 -8.08 2.38 9.46
N ALA A 54 -8.55 1.16 9.74
CA ALA A 54 -9.59 0.92 10.74
C ALA A 54 -9.18 1.30 12.18
N ASN A 55 -7.89 1.51 12.44
CA ASN A 55 -7.37 1.87 13.77
C ASN A 55 -7.11 3.38 13.96
N CYS A 56 -6.45 4.04 13.00
CA CYS A 56 -6.08 5.46 13.14
C CYS A 56 -6.87 6.41 12.22
N GLY A 57 -7.66 5.87 11.28
CA GLY A 57 -8.37 6.66 10.27
C GLY A 57 -7.48 7.28 9.18
N GLY A 58 -6.17 7.07 9.24
CA GLY A 58 -5.22 7.54 8.22
C GLY A 58 -5.38 6.81 6.89
N CYS A 59 -4.81 7.38 5.83
CA CYS A 59 -4.96 6.82 4.49
C CYS A 59 -4.03 5.62 4.30
N ILE A 60 -4.56 4.50 3.79
CA ILE A 60 -3.77 3.38 3.29
C ILE A 60 -3.78 3.45 1.76
N PRO A 61 -2.69 3.89 1.12
CA PRO A 61 -2.61 3.93 -0.32
C PRO A 61 -2.54 2.52 -0.93
N PRO A 62 -2.89 2.37 -2.22
CA PRO A 62 -2.63 1.14 -2.93
C PRO A 62 -1.13 0.81 -2.90
N PHE A 63 -0.83 -0.47 -3.04
CA PHE A 63 0.51 -1.04 -3.00
C PHE A 63 1.20 -0.97 -1.63
N SER A 64 0.43 -0.96 -0.54
CA SER A 64 0.94 -0.90 0.83
C SER A 64 0.97 -2.26 1.50
N GLN A 65 1.99 -2.51 2.32
CA GLN A 65 1.91 -3.58 3.31
C GLN A 65 0.96 -3.18 4.45
N VAL A 66 0.09 -4.09 4.86
CA VAL A 66 -0.98 -3.81 5.81
C VAL A 66 -1.12 -4.93 6.84
N GLY A 67 -1.49 -4.53 8.05
CA GLY A 67 -2.03 -5.45 9.05
C GLY A 67 -3.50 -5.72 8.78
N VAL A 68 -4.01 -6.83 9.32
CA VAL A 68 -5.42 -7.22 9.17
C VAL A 68 -5.99 -7.58 10.54
N LEU A 69 -7.09 -6.93 10.89
CA LEU A 69 -7.86 -7.26 12.08
C LEU A 69 -9.05 -8.15 11.68
N LYS A 70 -9.31 -9.18 12.49
CA LYS A 70 -10.57 -9.93 12.41
C LYS A 70 -11.63 -9.14 13.16
N GLY A 71 -12.53 -8.52 12.41
CA GLY A 71 -13.73 -7.89 12.94
C GLY A 71 -14.80 -8.91 13.33
N GLU A 72 -15.92 -8.41 13.85
CA GLU A 72 -17.07 -9.23 14.17
C GLU A 72 -17.69 -9.87 12.91
N ALA A 73 -18.32 -11.03 13.07
CA ALA A 73 -18.92 -11.82 11.98
C ALA A 73 -17.96 -12.23 10.84
N GLY A 74 -16.65 -12.27 11.09
CA GLY A 74 -15.65 -12.74 10.12
C GLY A 74 -15.24 -11.67 9.09
N GLN A 75 -15.65 -10.42 9.25
CA GLN A 75 -15.18 -9.32 8.43
C GLN A 75 -13.71 -9.04 8.70
N ARG A 76 -12.96 -8.66 7.66
CA ARG A 76 -11.55 -8.28 7.75
C ARG A 76 -11.43 -6.79 7.63
N GLN A 77 -10.73 -6.17 8.57
CA GLN A 77 -10.44 -4.75 8.57
C GLN A 77 -8.96 -4.55 8.30
N VAL A 78 -8.64 -3.58 7.45
CA VAL A 78 -7.27 -3.29 7.05
C VAL A 78 -6.73 -2.14 7.90
N VAL A 79 -5.50 -2.29 8.37
CA VAL A 79 -4.82 -1.31 9.22
C VAL A 79 -3.39 -1.10 8.75
N HIS A 80 -2.84 0.08 9.06
CA HIS A 80 -1.41 0.30 8.87
C HIS A 80 -0.61 -0.72 9.66
N MET A 81 0.47 -1.23 9.07
CA MET A 81 1.41 -2.06 9.81
C MET A 81 2.13 -1.25 10.88
N THR A 82 2.27 -1.85 12.06
CA THR A 82 3.09 -1.32 13.15
C THR A 82 4.32 -2.19 13.34
N THR A 83 5.47 -1.60 13.65
CA THR A 83 6.71 -2.33 13.95
C THR A 83 6.68 -3.01 15.32
N ALA A 84 5.75 -2.63 16.20
CA ALA A 84 5.54 -3.26 17.50
C ALA A 84 4.58 -4.45 17.40
N CYS A 85 4.90 -5.55 18.08
CA CYS A 85 4.00 -6.69 18.25
C CYS A 85 2.84 -6.30 19.17
N THR A 86 1.83 -5.65 18.61
CA THR A 86 0.62 -5.20 19.30
C THR A 86 -0.61 -5.79 18.64
N THR A 87 -1.74 -5.78 19.35
CA THR A 87 -3.01 -6.33 18.84
C THR A 87 -3.47 -5.66 17.54
N VAL A 88 -3.08 -4.38 17.33
CA VAL A 88 -3.36 -3.61 16.11
C VAL A 88 -2.48 -4.05 14.94
N GLY A 89 -1.27 -4.55 15.18
CA GLY A 89 -0.44 -5.21 14.15
C GLY A 89 -0.94 -6.60 13.79
N SER A 90 -1.51 -7.31 14.77
CA SER A 90 -2.07 -8.66 14.70
C SER A 90 -1.11 -9.72 14.13
N ALA A 91 -1.52 -10.99 14.23
CA ALA A 91 -0.83 -12.10 13.57
C ALA A 91 -1.07 -12.13 12.05
N PHE A 92 -1.96 -11.29 11.54
CA PHE A 92 -2.42 -11.30 10.15
C PHE A 92 -1.95 -10.07 9.41
N TYR A 93 -1.39 -10.29 8.22
CA TYR A 93 -0.86 -9.24 7.38
C TYR A 93 -1.06 -9.62 5.92
N GLY A 94 -0.93 -8.63 5.04
CA GLY A 94 -1.03 -8.81 3.61
C GLY A 94 -0.63 -7.56 2.85
N TYR A 95 -0.99 -7.54 1.58
CA TYR A 95 -0.67 -6.46 0.66
C TYR A 95 -1.96 -5.83 0.16
N TRP A 96 -2.13 -4.54 0.40
CA TRP A 96 -3.23 -3.77 -0.16
C TRP A 96 -2.89 -3.38 -1.59
N GLY A 97 -3.49 -4.06 -2.58
CA GLY A 97 -3.28 -3.79 -3.99
C GLY A 97 -4.16 -2.63 -4.49
N LYS A 98 -4.86 -2.87 -5.60
CA LYS A 98 -5.84 -1.91 -6.17
C LYS A 98 -7.23 -2.12 -5.57
N GLY A 99 -7.36 -1.93 -4.25
CA GLY A 99 -8.64 -2.04 -3.53
C GLY A 99 -8.98 -3.46 -3.04
N GLU A 100 -8.00 -4.36 -3.08
CA GLU A 100 -8.14 -5.75 -2.64
C GLU A 100 -6.96 -6.11 -1.75
N LEU A 101 -7.24 -6.86 -0.68
CA LEU A 101 -6.23 -7.48 0.17
C LEU A 101 -5.69 -8.75 -0.52
N ARG A 102 -4.38 -8.79 -0.72
CA ARG A 102 -3.63 -9.90 -1.35
C ARG A 102 -2.60 -10.47 -0.38
N ASP A 103 -2.05 -11.62 -0.72
CA ASP A 103 -0.95 -12.28 0.00
C ASP A 103 -1.19 -12.33 1.52
N PHE A 104 -2.42 -12.68 1.88
CA PHE A 104 -2.85 -12.75 3.27
C PHE A 104 -2.16 -13.92 3.96
N VAL A 105 -1.39 -13.62 5.01
CA VAL A 105 -0.66 -14.62 5.79
C VAL A 105 -0.96 -14.43 7.27
N GLN A 106 -0.96 -15.54 8.00
CA GLN A 106 -0.99 -15.57 9.45
C GLN A 106 0.37 -16.07 9.96
N ILE A 107 1.09 -15.26 10.75
CA ILE A 107 2.24 -15.74 11.53
C ILE A 107 1.71 -16.37 12.81
N GLU A 108 2.27 -17.52 13.20
CA GLU A 108 2.05 -18.06 14.53
C GLU A 108 2.49 -17.02 15.56
N ALA A 109 1.55 -16.59 16.41
CA ALA A 109 1.83 -15.61 17.45
C ALA A 109 3.04 -16.08 18.27
N CYS A 110 4.04 -15.21 18.44
CA CYS A 110 5.19 -15.50 19.29
C CYS A 110 4.69 -15.88 20.69
N SER A 111 5.14 -17.05 21.17
CA SER A 111 4.96 -17.53 22.54
C SER A 111 5.73 -16.70 23.55
#